data_AF-A0AAN4YH52-F1
#
_entry.id   AF-A0AAN4YH52-F1
#
_cell.length_a   1.000
_cell.length_b   1.000
_cell.length_c   1.000
_cell.angle_alpha   90.00
_cell.angle_beta   90.00
_cell.angle_gamma   90.00
#
_symmetry.space_group_name_H-M   'P 1'
#
loop_
_entity.id
_entity.type
_entity.pdbx_description
1 polymer ?
#
loop_
_entity_poly.entity_id
_entity_poly.type
_entity_poly.pdbx_seq_one_letter_code
_entity_poly.pdbx_strand_id
1 'polypeptide(L)'
;MFGIAQQPWMLERAGKYSQPEHPQSQPLTATGPTSTPEVTAKLLSVFNKISTLAYGSPPINPAFQRSGSRGPVISVDGQDPSTIKTIIDYLHSTLPMEGFRTRVFKGPDARPRHMSRRKNGPIVEYLNNISAWHHISAQIVDYIQHPYRGLRAKSKRVDDLGNGSVLSSREAGYPLPVALIARYQLTTVDAFACEISIDDPYSQMTHQQWMESLWRGCVGPDIVVYIQDHEIPEMGQSQDLVYSARLHDTLGIVIPRARGSSKERVLRHVVWAIDSIVMSTRCQ
;
A
#
# COMPACT_ATOMS: atom_id res chain seq x y z
N MET A 1 32.18 43.02 41.90
CA MET A 1 33.06 41.97 42.47
C MET A 1 32.19 40.75 42.76
N PHE A 2 32.77 39.55 42.79
CA PHE A 2 32.12 38.22 42.73
C PHE A 2 31.76 37.81 41.29
N GLY A 3 32.39 36.84 40.64
CA GLY A 3 33.24 35.74 41.13
C GLY A 3 32.73 34.47 40.46
N ILE A 4 33.36 34.06 39.36
CA ILE A 4 32.98 32.91 38.54
C ILE A 4 33.26 31.63 39.34
N ALA A 5 32.23 30.82 39.57
CA ALA A 5 32.37 29.44 40.01
C ALA A 5 31.64 28.53 39.00
N GLN A 6 32.41 27.89 38.13
CA GLN A 6 31.91 26.79 37.29
C GLN A 6 31.66 25.56 38.16
N GLN A 7 30.43 25.03 38.12
CA GLN A 7 30.05 23.79 38.78
C GLN A 7 30.37 22.59 37.87
N PRO A 8 30.97 21.50 38.39
CA PRO A 8 31.54 20.42 37.59
C PRO A 8 30.50 19.33 37.31
N TRP A 9 29.74 19.48 36.22
CA TRP A 9 28.90 18.41 35.68
C TRP A 9 29.14 18.15 34.17
N MET A 10 30.20 18.74 33.62
CA MET A 10 30.58 18.66 32.21
C MET A 10 31.64 17.59 31.92
N LEU A 11 31.61 16.46 32.62
CA LEU A 11 32.35 15.25 32.19
C LEU A 11 31.59 14.01 32.68
N GLU A 12 31.44 13.03 31.78
CA GLU A 12 30.76 11.74 31.97
C GLU A 12 29.23 11.69 31.76
N ARG A 13 28.84 11.64 30.49
CA ARG A 13 28.13 10.47 29.93
C ARG A 13 27.99 10.65 28.42
N ALA A 14 29.00 10.20 27.68
CA ALA A 14 28.81 9.80 26.29
C ALA A 14 27.99 8.50 26.27
N GLY A 15 26.69 8.61 26.57
CA GLY A 15 25.72 7.55 26.34
C GLY A 15 25.45 7.48 24.86
N LYS A 16 25.87 6.39 24.23
CA LYS A 16 25.56 6.05 22.83
C LYS A 16 24.05 6.17 22.63
N TYR A 17 23.60 7.20 21.92
CA TYR A 17 22.28 7.20 21.30
C TYR A 17 22.33 6.15 20.19
N SER A 18 21.83 4.95 20.49
CA SER A 18 21.57 3.93 19.49
C SER A 18 20.58 4.51 18.48
N GLN A 19 21.00 4.65 17.22
CA GLN A 19 20.07 4.83 16.11
C GLN A 19 19.00 3.74 16.17
N PRO A 20 17.73 4.04 15.83
CA PRO A 20 16.76 2.99 15.60
C PRO A 20 17.29 2.09 14.48
N GLU A 21 17.48 0.81 14.78
CA GLU A 21 17.92 -0.18 13.79
C GLU A 21 16.91 -0.20 12.64
N HIS A 22 17.42 -0.02 11.42
CA HIS A 22 16.66 -0.27 10.20
C HIS A 22 16.15 -1.73 10.25
N PRO A 23 14.87 -1.99 9.94
CA PRO A 23 14.40 -3.36 9.82
C PRO A 23 15.24 -4.07 8.76
N GLN A 24 15.93 -5.13 9.18
CA GLN A 24 16.74 -5.98 8.33
C GLN A 24 15.86 -6.55 7.20
N SER A 25 16.08 -6.05 5.98
CA SER A 25 15.35 -6.45 4.79
C SER A 25 15.48 -7.95 4.56
N GLN A 26 14.35 -8.66 4.47
CA GLN A 26 14.32 -10.05 4.03
C GLN A 26 14.84 -10.16 2.58
N PRO A 27 15.37 -11.32 2.16
CA PRO A 27 15.97 -11.49 0.85
C PRO A 27 14.95 -11.19 -0.26
N LEU A 28 15.30 -10.29 -1.18
CA LEU A 28 14.54 -10.03 -2.40
C LEU A 28 14.56 -11.31 -3.25
N THR A 29 13.43 -11.98 -3.40
CA THR A 29 13.27 -13.07 -4.37
C THR A 29 13.17 -12.48 -5.77
N ALA A 30 14.31 -12.32 -6.44
CA ALA A 30 14.37 -11.93 -7.83
C ALA A 30 14.27 -13.18 -8.73
N THR A 31 13.18 -13.33 -9.47
CA THR A 31 13.10 -14.27 -10.58
C THR A 31 13.27 -13.49 -11.88
N GLY A 32 14.52 -13.33 -12.36
CA GLY A 32 14.82 -12.63 -13.62
C GLY A 32 16.31 -12.36 -13.88
N PRO A 33 16.74 -12.14 -15.15
CA PRO A 33 18.14 -11.90 -15.50
C PRO A 33 18.69 -10.59 -14.91
N THR A 34 20.03 -10.50 -14.83
CA THR A 34 20.83 -9.44 -14.21
C THR A 34 20.29 -8.03 -14.49
N SER A 35 19.69 -7.42 -13.47
CA SER A 35 19.23 -6.03 -13.49
C SER A 35 20.42 -5.07 -13.44
N THR A 36 20.36 -3.97 -14.19
CA THR A 36 21.38 -2.91 -14.10
C THR A 36 21.37 -2.27 -12.70
N PRO A 37 22.47 -1.66 -12.25
CA PRO A 37 22.54 -0.98 -10.94
C PRO A 37 21.43 0.07 -10.78
N GLU A 38 21.11 0.79 -11.86
CA GLU A 38 20.05 1.80 -11.88
C GLU A 38 18.65 1.19 -11.70
N VAL A 39 18.36 0.06 -12.36
CA VAL A 39 17.09 -0.65 -12.20
C VAL A 39 16.96 -1.17 -10.77
N THR A 40 18.04 -1.76 -10.23
CA THR A 40 18.09 -2.24 -8.85
C THR A 40 17.90 -1.08 -7.86
N ALA A 41 18.51 0.07 -8.08
CA ALA A 41 18.36 1.26 -7.24
C ALA A 41 16.93 1.82 -7.26
N LYS A 42 16.31 1.92 -8.45
CA LYS A 42 14.90 2.34 -8.58
C LYS A 42 13.96 1.37 -7.89
N LEU A 43 14.17 0.06 -8.08
CA LEU A 43 13.39 -0.98 -7.43
C LEU A 43 13.49 -0.91 -5.89
N LEU A 44 14.72 -0.80 -5.38
CA LEU A 44 14.97 -0.70 -3.95
C LEU A 44 14.35 0.58 -3.37
N SER A 45 14.42 1.69 -4.11
CA SER A 45 13.72 2.93 -3.74
C SER A 45 12.22 2.69 -3.58
N VAL A 46 11.55 2.08 -4.56
CA VAL A 46 10.11 1.77 -4.48
C VAL A 46 9.78 0.89 -3.26
N PHE A 47 10.55 -0.18 -3.03
CA PHE A 47 10.30 -1.04 -1.87
C PHE A 47 10.55 -0.34 -0.54
N ASN A 48 11.54 0.54 -0.44
CA ASN A 48 11.78 1.33 0.78
C ASN A 48 10.60 2.27 1.09
N LYS A 49 10.01 2.88 0.05
CA LYS A 49 8.80 3.71 0.20
C LYS A 49 7.60 2.89 0.66
N ILE A 50 7.37 1.72 0.03
CA ILE A 50 6.31 0.80 0.45
C ILE A 50 6.51 0.36 1.91
N SER A 51 7.75 0.06 2.31
CA SER A 51 8.09 -0.34 3.67
C SER A 51 7.75 0.76 4.69
N THR A 52 8.15 2.00 4.40
CA THR A 52 7.90 3.15 5.29
C THR A 52 6.39 3.44 5.42
N LEU A 53 5.65 3.37 4.32
CA LEU A 53 4.19 3.49 4.32
C LEU A 53 3.50 2.35 5.06
N ALA A 54 3.92 1.10 4.86
CA ALA A 54 3.38 -0.06 5.56
C ALA A 54 3.63 0.02 7.08
N TYR A 55 4.76 0.62 7.49
CA TYR A 55 5.04 0.88 8.90
C TYR A 55 4.12 1.97 9.50
N GLY A 56 3.91 3.08 8.78
CA GLY A 56 3.08 4.20 9.25
C GLY A 56 1.57 3.92 9.17
N SER A 57 1.14 3.22 8.13
CA SER A 57 -0.24 2.87 7.83
C SER A 57 -0.32 1.37 7.58
N PRO A 58 -0.31 0.54 8.64
CA PRO A 58 -0.31 -0.91 8.49
C PRO A 58 -1.64 -1.44 7.94
N PRO A 59 -1.63 -2.63 7.33
CA PRO A 59 -2.86 -3.32 6.98
C PRO A 59 -3.74 -3.61 8.20
N ILE A 60 -5.04 -3.79 7.96
CA ILE A 60 -6.00 -4.15 9.01
C ILE A 60 -5.60 -5.48 9.63
N ASN A 61 -5.60 -5.53 10.98
CA ASN A 61 -5.12 -6.61 11.83
C ASN A 61 -4.99 -7.98 11.10
N PRO A 62 -3.76 -8.50 10.92
CA PRO A 62 -3.48 -9.72 10.17
C PRO A 62 -4.16 -10.96 10.75
N ALA A 63 -4.59 -10.94 12.02
CA ALA A 63 -5.39 -12.02 12.60
C ALA A 63 -6.70 -12.27 11.84
N PHE A 64 -7.33 -11.25 11.26
CA PHE A 64 -8.55 -11.43 10.47
C PHE A 64 -8.30 -12.05 9.09
N GLN A 65 -7.08 -11.96 8.57
CA GLN A 65 -6.68 -12.72 7.38
C GLN A 65 -6.57 -14.20 7.75
N ARG A 66 -6.04 -14.50 8.95
CA ARG A 66 -5.87 -15.88 9.43
C ARG A 66 -7.19 -16.63 9.54
N SER A 67 -8.24 -15.96 10.00
CA SER A 67 -9.59 -16.53 10.05
C SER A 67 -10.26 -16.71 8.69
N GLY A 68 -9.64 -16.23 7.59
CA GLY A 68 -10.21 -16.23 6.25
C GLY A 68 -11.52 -15.45 6.14
N SER A 69 -11.81 -14.59 7.13
CA SER A 69 -13.08 -13.88 7.27
C SER A 69 -13.08 -12.53 6.55
N ARG A 70 -11.90 -11.93 6.34
CA ARG A 70 -11.72 -10.75 5.49
C ARG A 70 -10.86 -11.06 4.27
N GLY A 71 -11.12 -10.40 3.15
CA GLY A 71 -10.19 -10.39 2.03
C GLY A 71 -9.24 -9.18 2.05
N PRO A 72 -8.38 -9.06 1.03
CA PRO A 72 -7.29 -8.09 1.01
C PRO A 72 -7.71 -6.70 0.53
N VAL A 73 -6.98 -5.70 1.01
CA VAL A 73 -6.91 -4.36 0.43
C VAL A 73 -5.73 -4.29 -0.53
N ILE A 74 -6.01 -3.97 -1.78
CA ILE A 74 -5.01 -3.92 -2.86
C ILE A 74 -4.94 -2.51 -3.40
N SER A 75 -3.75 -1.90 -3.36
CA SER A 75 -3.49 -0.67 -4.10
C SER A 75 -2.74 -0.95 -5.40
N VAL A 76 -3.12 -0.24 -6.46
CA VAL A 76 -2.38 -0.18 -7.72
C VAL A 76 -1.87 1.25 -7.89
N ASP A 77 -0.56 1.39 -7.81
CA ASP A 77 0.17 2.66 -7.83
C ASP A 77 1.15 2.70 -9.01
N GLY A 78 1.56 3.90 -9.43
CA GLY A 78 2.49 4.06 -10.55
C GLY A 78 2.44 5.45 -11.18
N GLN A 79 3.35 5.69 -12.13
CA GLN A 79 3.54 7.02 -12.70
C GLN A 79 2.45 7.45 -13.68
N ASP A 80 1.90 6.54 -14.50
CA ASP A 80 0.90 6.86 -15.54
C ASP A 80 -0.54 6.56 -15.08
N PRO A 81 -1.37 7.59 -14.83
CA PRO A 81 -2.75 7.41 -14.37
C PRO A 81 -3.62 6.59 -15.32
N SER A 82 -3.35 6.65 -16.64
CA SER A 82 -4.16 5.95 -17.65
C SER A 82 -3.94 4.43 -17.59
N THR A 83 -2.69 4.00 -17.46
CA THR A 83 -2.32 2.60 -17.21
C THR A 83 -2.93 2.10 -15.91
N ILE A 84 -2.80 2.85 -14.80
CA ILE A 84 -3.36 2.45 -13.50
C ILE A 84 -4.89 2.27 -13.58
N LYS A 85 -5.58 3.20 -14.22
CA LYS A 85 -7.03 3.09 -14.42
C LYS A 85 -7.39 1.83 -15.20
N THR A 86 -6.67 1.56 -16.29
CA THR A 86 -6.90 0.38 -17.14
C THR A 86 -6.71 -0.92 -16.35
N ILE A 87 -5.68 -0.99 -15.51
CA ILE A 87 -5.42 -2.15 -14.65
C ILE A 87 -6.51 -2.32 -13.60
N ILE A 88 -6.93 -1.25 -12.92
CA ILE A 88 -8.00 -1.31 -11.92
C ILE A 88 -9.32 -1.75 -12.54
N ASP A 89 -9.69 -1.21 -13.70
CA ASP A 89 -10.90 -1.61 -14.43
C ASP A 89 -10.84 -3.09 -14.82
N TYR A 90 -9.67 -3.56 -15.27
CA TYR A 90 -9.43 -4.96 -15.63
C TYR A 90 -9.51 -5.90 -14.41
N LEU A 91 -8.87 -5.57 -13.29
CA LEU A 91 -8.94 -6.36 -12.06
C LEU A 91 -10.37 -6.41 -11.50
N HIS A 92 -11.09 -5.29 -11.56
CA HIS A 92 -12.47 -5.22 -11.09
C HIS A 92 -13.40 -6.15 -11.88
N SER A 93 -13.19 -6.30 -13.21
CA SER A 93 -14.01 -7.18 -14.06
C SER A 93 -13.59 -8.66 -14.02
N THR A 94 -12.32 -8.96 -13.76
CA THR A 94 -11.77 -10.32 -13.88
C THR A 94 -11.70 -11.08 -12.55
N LEU A 95 -11.35 -10.42 -11.43
CA LEU A 95 -11.30 -11.09 -10.12
C LEU A 95 -12.64 -11.76 -9.69
N PRO A 96 -13.84 -11.27 -10.09
CA PRO A 96 -15.07 -12.00 -9.86
C PRO A 96 -15.15 -13.37 -10.54
N MET A 97 -14.50 -13.52 -11.70
CA MET A 97 -14.41 -14.82 -12.40
C MET A 97 -13.51 -15.80 -11.64
N GLU A 98 -12.57 -15.30 -10.84
CA GLU A 98 -11.69 -16.07 -9.95
C GLU A 98 -12.34 -16.35 -8.58
N GLY A 99 -13.63 -16.02 -8.39
CA GLY A 99 -14.36 -16.30 -7.15
C GLY A 99 -14.20 -15.26 -6.05
N PHE A 100 -13.76 -14.04 -6.40
CA PHE A 100 -13.68 -12.91 -5.46
C PHE A 100 -14.87 -11.96 -5.59
N ARG A 101 -15.13 -11.14 -4.56
CA ARG A 101 -16.05 -10.00 -4.66
C ARG A 101 -15.27 -8.69 -4.62
N THR A 102 -15.19 -7.99 -5.74
CA THR A 102 -14.43 -6.75 -5.83
C THR A 102 -15.28 -5.52 -5.52
N ARG A 103 -14.62 -4.49 -4.95
CA ARG A 103 -15.14 -3.12 -4.90
C ARG A 103 -14.00 -2.14 -5.10
N VAL A 104 -14.18 -1.19 -6.01
CA VAL A 104 -13.22 -0.09 -6.22
C VAL A 104 -13.57 1.06 -5.27
N PHE A 105 -12.58 1.53 -4.52
CA PHE A 105 -12.67 2.73 -3.69
C PHE A 105 -11.94 3.87 -4.39
N LYS A 106 -12.69 4.93 -4.68
CA LYS A 106 -12.16 6.14 -5.33
C LYS A 106 -11.83 7.18 -4.27
N GLY A 107 -10.59 7.65 -4.29
CA GLY A 107 -10.16 8.76 -3.46
C GLY A 107 -9.94 10.05 -4.22
N PRO A 108 -9.47 11.10 -3.52
CA PRO A 108 -9.06 12.34 -4.15
C PRO A 108 -7.93 12.11 -5.16
N ASP A 109 -7.82 13.01 -6.14
CA ASP A 109 -6.75 12.92 -7.14
C ASP A 109 -5.37 13.04 -6.48
N ALA A 110 -4.51 12.05 -6.74
CA ALA A 110 -3.13 12.02 -6.26
C ALA A 110 -2.25 13.15 -6.83
N ARG A 111 -2.73 13.87 -7.85
CA ARG A 111 -2.11 15.10 -8.38
C ARG A 111 -3.19 16.17 -8.54
N PRO A 112 -3.08 17.33 -7.90
CA PRO A 112 -3.99 18.43 -8.15
C PRO A 112 -3.82 18.96 -9.58
N ARG A 113 -4.91 19.36 -10.23
CA ARG A 113 -4.84 20.01 -11.55
C ARG A 113 -4.24 21.41 -11.42
N HIS A 114 -3.35 21.75 -12.36
CA HIS A 114 -2.81 23.07 -12.73
C HIS A 114 -2.74 24.15 -11.61
N MET A 115 -1.50 24.59 -11.30
CA MET A 115 -1.17 25.64 -10.31
C MET A 115 -2.09 26.87 -10.32
N SER A 116 -2.59 27.26 -11.49
CA SER A 116 -3.46 28.45 -11.68
C SER A 116 -4.88 28.33 -11.13
N ARG A 117 -5.34 27.13 -10.73
CA ARG A 117 -6.69 26.91 -10.18
C ARG A 117 -6.70 26.56 -8.70
N ARG A 118 -5.55 26.53 -8.04
CA ARG A 118 -5.45 26.13 -6.63
C ARG A 118 -5.96 27.24 -5.74
N LYS A 119 -6.96 26.92 -4.91
CA LYS A 119 -7.40 27.82 -3.82
C LYS A 119 -6.39 27.84 -2.68
N ASN A 120 -5.65 26.73 -2.49
CA ASN A 120 -4.76 26.52 -1.36
C ASN A 120 -3.36 26.08 -1.84
N GLY A 121 -2.34 26.26 -1.02
CA GLY A 121 -0.98 25.77 -1.33
C GLY A 121 -0.90 24.23 -1.38
N PRO A 122 0.15 23.66 -2.02
CA PRO A 122 0.28 22.22 -2.26
C PRO A 122 0.29 21.38 -0.98
N ILE A 123 0.85 21.89 0.13
CA ILE A 123 0.81 21.21 1.43
C ILE A 123 -0.61 21.09 1.99
N VAL A 124 -1.43 22.12 1.84
CA VAL A 124 -2.82 22.10 2.32
C VAL A 124 -3.64 21.12 1.48
N GLU A 125 -3.39 21.07 0.17
CA GLU A 125 -4.01 20.07 -0.70
C GLU A 125 -3.59 18.64 -0.36
N TYR A 126 -2.33 18.42 0.03
CA TYR A 126 -1.85 17.13 0.50
C TYR A 126 -2.58 16.69 1.78
N LEU A 127 -2.70 17.58 2.78
CA LEU A 127 -3.41 17.30 4.02
C LEU A 127 -4.91 17.03 3.78
N ASN A 128 -5.54 17.79 2.87
CA ASN A 128 -6.92 17.53 2.47
C ASN A 128 -7.08 16.17 1.78
N ASN A 129 -6.09 15.76 0.99
CA ASN A 129 -6.07 14.45 0.33
C ASN A 129 -6.05 13.32 1.39
N ILE A 130 -5.15 13.40 2.36
CA ILE A 130 -5.07 12.45 3.48
C ILE A 130 -6.36 12.45 4.31
N SER A 131 -6.91 13.62 4.62
CA SER A 131 -8.18 13.75 5.34
C SER A 131 -9.33 13.02 4.65
N ALA A 132 -9.45 13.17 3.32
CA ALA A 132 -10.45 12.43 2.54
C ALA A 132 -10.21 10.91 2.58
N TRP A 133 -8.94 10.46 2.55
CA TRP A 133 -8.59 9.05 2.67
C TRP A 133 -8.91 8.44 4.03
N HIS A 134 -8.89 9.20 5.13
CA HIS A 134 -9.38 8.67 6.42
C HIS A 134 -10.86 8.27 6.34
N HIS A 135 -11.70 9.09 5.72
CA HIS A 135 -13.13 8.77 5.56
C HIS A 135 -13.34 7.55 4.65
N ILE A 136 -12.54 7.41 3.59
CA ILE A 136 -12.61 6.25 2.69
C ILE A 136 -12.06 4.99 3.37
N SER A 137 -11.01 5.12 4.19
CA SER A 137 -10.43 4.03 4.97
C SER A 137 -11.47 3.39 5.88
N ALA A 138 -12.31 4.19 6.56
CA ALA A 138 -13.41 3.66 7.37
C ALA A 138 -14.40 2.82 6.53
N GLN A 139 -14.70 3.24 5.30
CA GLN A 139 -15.56 2.48 4.38
C GLN A 139 -14.91 1.18 3.88
N ILE A 140 -13.59 1.20 3.65
CA ILE A 140 -12.82 0.01 3.26
C ILE A 140 -12.83 -1.01 4.41
N VAL A 141 -12.56 -0.57 5.64
CA VAL A 141 -12.58 -1.40 6.85
C VAL A 141 -13.94 -2.08 6.99
N ASP A 142 -15.04 -1.32 6.91
CA ASP A 142 -16.39 -1.87 7.01
C ASP A 142 -16.67 -2.90 5.91
N TYR A 143 -16.29 -2.59 4.67
CA TYR A 143 -16.51 -3.49 3.53
C TYR A 143 -15.80 -4.84 3.68
N ILE A 144 -14.54 -4.85 4.14
CA ILE A 144 -13.77 -6.10 4.22
C ILE A 144 -14.00 -6.86 5.53
N GLN A 145 -14.34 -6.20 6.64
CA GLN A 145 -14.62 -6.86 7.92
C GLN A 145 -16.07 -7.33 8.02
N HIS A 146 -17.01 -6.62 7.39
CA HIS A 146 -18.44 -6.94 7.41
C HIS A 146 -19.04 -7.17 6.00
N PRO A 147 -18.39 -7.97 5.14
CA PRO A 147 -18.77 -8.11 3.72
C PRO A 147 -20.22 -8.57 3.51
N TYR A 148 -20.80 -9.30 4.46
CA TYR A 148 -22.12 -9.91 4.35
C TYR A 148 -23.15 -9.37 5.34
N ARG A 149 -22.87 -8.24 6.01
CA ARG A 149 -23.80 -7.64 6.98
C ARG A 149 -25.21 -7.48 6.41
N GLY A 150 -25.32 -7.10 5.13
CA GLY A 150 -26.59 -6.97 4.42
C GLY A 150 -27.23 -8.29 3.94
N LEU A 151 -26.44 -9.32 3.63
CA LEU A 151 -26.97 -10.64 3.24
C LEU A 151 -27.51 -11.41 4.46
N ARG A 152 -26.81 -11.31 5.60
CA ARG A 152 -27.21 -11.92 6.87
C ARG A 152 -28.54 -11.36 7.37
N ALA A 153 -28.78 -10.06 7.21
CA ALA A 153 -30.04 -9.40 7.58
C ALA A 153 -31.24 -9.85 6.73
N LYS A 154 -30.99 -10.31 5.48
CA LYS A 154 -32.02 -10.83 4.58
C LYS A 154 -32.37 -12.29 4.88
N SER A 155 -31.37 -13.10 5.24
CA SER A 155 -31.54 -14.49 5.68
C SER A 155 -32.20 -14.60 7.06
N LYS A 156 -31.91 -13.68 8.00
CA LYS A 156 -32.52 -13.65 9.35
C LYS A 156 -34.04 -13.41 9.36
N ARG A 157 -34.67 -13.04 8.24
CA ARG A 157 -36.14 -12.95 8.14
C ARG A 157 -36.82 -14.29 7.87
N VAL A 158 -36.05 -15.35 7.59
CA VAL A 158 -36.59 -16.68 7.22
C VAL A 158 -36.41 -17.69 8.35
N ASP A 159 -35.35 -17.57 9.16
CA ASP A 159 -35.07 -18.52 10.25
C ASP A 159 -35.06 -17.81 11.61
N ASP A 160 -36.24 -17.67 12.22
CA ASP A 160 -36.38 -17.37 13.64
C ASP A 160 -36.63 -18.69 14.37
N LEU A 161 -35.60 -19.19 15.07
CA LEU A 161 -35.57 -20.18 16.17
C LEU A 161 -34.21 -20.93 16.10
N GLY A 162 -33.17 -20.37 16.73
CA GLY A 162 -31.94 -21.15 16.93
C GLY A 162 -30.71 -20.34 17.29
N ASN A 163 -30.21 -20.57 18.49
CA ASN A 163 -28.92 -20.12 19.00
C ASN A 163 -27.77 -20.76 18.19
N GLY A 164 -27.41 -20.17 17.05
CA GLY A 164 -26.38 -20.66 16.14
C GLY A 164 -25.11 -19.82 16.19
N SER A 165 -23.99 -20.47 16.52
CA SER A 165 -22.64 -19.94 16.33
C SER A 165 -22.50 -19.34 14.93
N VAL A 166 -21.97 -18.12 14.85
CA VAL A 166 -21.77 -17.38 13.60
C VAL A 166 -20.66 -18.08 12.80
N LEU A 167 -21.04 -18.93 11.83
CA LEU A 167 -20.10 -19.52 10.87
C LEU A 167 -19.25 -18.45 10.17
N SER A 168 -17.96 -18.75 9.97
CA SER A 168 -17.07 -17.86 9.22
C SER A 168 -17.58 -17.72 7.80
N SER A 169 -17.43 -16.52 7.21
CA SER A 169 -17.88 -16.23 5.84
C SER A 169 -17.44 -17.27 4.80
N ARG A 170 -16.30 -17.91 5.02
CA ARG A 170 -15.72 -18.87 4.09
C ARG A 170 -16.37 -20.25 4.18
N GLU A 171 -16.85 -20.64 5.35
CA GLU A 171 -17.61 -21.89 5.56
C GLU A 171 -19.00 -21.81 4.93
N ALA A 172 -19.55 -20.60 4.81
CA ALA A 172 -20.80 -20.34 4.12
C ALA A 172 -20.66 -20.22 2.58
N GLY A 173 -19.45 -20.42 2.02
CA GLY A 173 -19.21 -20.43 0.58
C GLY A 173 -19.28 -19.06 -0.11
N TYR A 174 -19.20 -17.95 0.63
CA TYR A 174 -19.32 -16.62 0.01
C TYR A 174 -17.98 -16.10 -0.59
N PRO A 175 -18.01 -15.41 -1.75
CA PRO A 175 -16.82 -14.88 -2.43
C PRO A 175 -16.00 -13.87 -1.61
N LEU A 176 -14.73 -14.15 -1.34
CA LEU A 176 -13.89 -13.31 -0.47
C LEU A 176 -13.85 -11.83 -0.95
N PRO A 177 -14.10 -10.83 -0.07
CA PRO A 177 -14.18 -9.43 -0.47
C PRO A 177 -12.79 -8.83 -0.74
N VAL A 178 -12.56 -8.29 -1.94
CA VAL A 178 -11.33 -7.59 -2.33
C VAL A 178 -11.62 -6.10 -2.47
N ALA A 179 -10.89 -5.26 -1.75
CA ALA A 179 -10.94 -3.80 -1.92
C ALA A 179 -9.83 -3.36 -2.89
N LEU A 180 -10.20 -2.68 -3.97
CA LEU A 180 -9.27 -2.16 -4.98
C LEU A 180 -9.15 -0.65 -4.84
N ILE A 181 -7.93 -0.14 -4.84
CA ILE A 181 -7.63 1.29 -4.71
C ILE A 181 -6.66 1.70 -5.83
N ALA A 182 -7.01 2.75 -6.57
CA ALA A 182 -6.16 3.32 -7.61
C ALA A 182 -5.39 4.52 -7.07
N ARG A 183 -4.08 4.62 -7.35
CA ARG A 183 -3.24 5.80 -7.05
C ARG A 183 -3.38 6.26 -5.60
N TYR A 184 -3.03 5.39 -4.67
CA TYR A 184 -3.23 5.57 -3.25
C TYR A 184 -2.02 6.27 -2.61
N GLN A 185 -1.46 5.70 -1.55
CA GLN A 185 -0.42 6.33 -0.72
C GLN A 185 0.85 6.62 -1.51
N LEU A 186 1.39 5.61 -2.19
CA LEU A 186 2.68 5.71 -2.87
C LEU A 186 2.64 6.75 -4.01
N THR A 187 1.62 6.68 -4.88
CA THR A 187 1.48 7.65 -5.98
C THR A 187 1.23 9.07 -5.46
N THR A 188 0.45 9.23 -4.39
CA THR A 188 0.11 10.54 -3.83
C THR A 188 1.32 11.17 -3.12
N VAL A 189 2.03 10.41 -2.28
CA VAL A 189 3.28 10.86 -1.65
C VAL A 189 4.26 11.32 -2.73
N ASP A 190 4.54 10.46 -3.72
CA ASP A 190 5.53 10.79 -4.77
C ASP A 190 5.14 12.02 -5.57
N ALA A 191 3.85 12.20 -5.85
CA ALA A 191 3.37 13.37 -6.56
C ALA A 191 3.54 14.68 -5.78
N PHE A 192 3.14 14.69 -4.50
CA PHE A 192 3.19 15.90 -3.70
C PHE A 192 4.59 16.21 -3.17
N ALA A 193 5.43 15.20 -2.90
CA ALA A 193 6.82 15.41 -2.49
C ALA A 193 7.66 16.10 -3.57
N CYS A 194 7.31 15.92 -4.85
CA CYS A 194 7.93 16.66 -5.96
C CYS A 194 7.37 18.07 -6.15
N GLU A 195 6.21 18.37 -5.57
CA GLU A 195 5.49 19.63 -5.80
C GLU A 195 5.61 20.63 -4.65
N ILE A 196 5.72 20.13 -3.42
CA ILE A 196 5.93 20.97 -2.24
C ILE A 196 7.41 21.38 -2.23
N SER A 197 7.66 22.69 -2.39
CA SER A 197 9.01 23.24 -2.28
C SER A 197 9.61 22.96 -0.91
N ILE A 198 10.90 22.63 -0.91
CA ILE A 198 11.71 22.41 0.30
C ILE A 198 12.60 23.64 0.44
N ASP A 199 12.13 24.64 1.19
CA ASP A 199 12.85 25.89 1.46
C ASP A 199 13.59 25.86 2.82
N ASP A 200 13.66 24.68 3.43
CA ASP A 200 14.18 24.43 4.77
C ASP A 200 15.33 23.38 4.71
N PRO A 201 15.95 22.97 5.84
CA PRO A 201 17.12 22.08 5.79
C PRO A 201 16.77 20.60 5.59
N TYR A 202 15.51 20.24 5.29
CA TYR A 202 15.15 18.85 5.05
C TYR A 202 15.82 18.31 3.76
N SER A 203 16.37 17.10 3.82
CA SER A 203 16.74 16.38 2.59
C SER A 203 15.48 15.89 1.87
N GLN A 204 15.55 15.67 0.56
CA GLN A 204 14.41 15.13 -0.21
C GLN A 204 13.91 13.81 0.38
N MET A 205 14.82 12.94 0.83
CA MET A 205 14.47 11.68 1.47
C MET A 205 13.73 11.91 2.79
N THR A 206 14.22 12.80 3.65
CA THR A 206 13.60 13.10 4.95
C THR A 206 12.24 13.79 4.77
N HIS A 207 12.12 14.69 3.79
CA HIS A 207 10.85 15.33 3.44
C HIS A 207 9.81 14.29 3.02
N GLN A 208 10.20 13.36 2.13
CA GLN A 208 9.30 12.30 1.68
C GLN A 208 8.89 11.37 2.84
N GLN A 209 9.82 10.96 3.70
CA GLN A 209 9.53 10.15 4.89
C GLN A 209 8.57 10.85 5.85
N TRP A 210 8.72 12.17 6.03
CA TRP A 210 7.79 12.97 6.82
C TRP A 210 6.39 12.94 6.20
N MET A 211 6.28 13.12 4.88
CA MET A 211 5.01 13.03 4.17
C MET A 211 4.37 11.64 4.29
N GLU A 212 5.15 10.57 4.11
CA GLU A 212 4.69 9.18 4.31
C GLU A 212 4.13 8.98 5.73
N SER A 213 4.75 9.59 6.74
CA SER A 213 4.31 9.47 8.13
C SER A 213 2.92 10.07 8.39
N LEU A 214 2.43 10.98 7.54
CA LEU A 214 1.13 11.62 7.69
C LEU A 214 -0.04 10.69 7.33
N TRP A 215 0.22 9.53 6.70
CA TRP A 215 -0.82 8.53 6.38
C TRP A 215 -1.25 7.67 7.56
N ARG A 216 -0.63 7.84 8.74
CA ARG A 216 -1.02 7.17 9.98
C ARG A 216 -2.52 7.32 10.23
N GLY A 217 -3.22 6.20 10.44
CA GLY A 217 -4.67 6.17 10.67
C GLY A 217 -5.51 6.04 9.39
N CYS A 218 -4.90 6.01 8.21
CA CYS A 218 -5.50 5.42 7.02
C CYS A 218 -5.32 3.90 7.04
N VAL A 219 -6.10 3.18 6.23
CA VAL A 219 -5.93 1.73 6.07
C VAL A 219 -4.71 1.46 5.17
N GLY A 220 -3.79 0.61 5.64
CA GLY A 220 -2.70 0.10 4.81
C GLY A 220 -3.17 -0.94 3.79
N PRO A 221 -2.59 -0.96 2.59
CA PRO A 221 -2.80 -2.04 1.64
C PRO A 221 -2.10 -3.33 2.10
N ASP A 222 -2.79 -4.46 1.98
CA ASP A 222 -2.20 -5.80 2.14
C ASP A 222 -1.27 -6.12 0.96
N ILE A 223 -1.62 -5.64 -0.23
CA ILE A 223 -0.86 -5.81 -1.47
C ILE A 223 -0.69 -4.45 -2.14
N VAL A 224 0.54 -4.06 -2.46
CA VAL A 224 0.84 -2.88 -3.28
C VAL A 224 1.38 -3.36 -4.62
N VAL A 225 0.66 -3.10 -5.70
CA VAL A 225 1.15 -3.30 -7.06
C VAL A 225 1.65 -1.96 -7.60
N TYR A 226 2.95 -1.84 -7.81
CA TYR A 226 3.55 -0.65 -8.41
C TYR A 226 3.91 -0.89 -9.87
N ILE A 227 3.32 -0.12 -10.77
CA ILE A 227 3.64 -0.13 -12.20
C ILE A 227 4.75 0.87 -12.45
N GLN A 228 5.93 0.35 -12.78
CA GLN A 228 7.13 1.16 -12.97
C GLN A 228 7.35 1.48 -14.44
N ASP A 229 7.28 2.75 -14.81
CA ASP A 229 7.64 3.19 -16.15
C ASP A 229 9.14 2.94 -16.44
N HIS A 230 9.43 2.34 -17.60
CA HIS A 230 10.79 2.20 -18.12
C HIS A 230 11.04 3.23 -19.21
N GLU A 231 12.05 4.08 -19.01
CA GLU A 231 12.62 4.93 -20.06
C GLU A 231 13.77 4.26 -20.82
N ILE A 232 14.26 3.11 -20.33
CA ILE A 232 15.48 2.49 -20.85
C ILE A 232 15.12 1.38 -21.86
N PRO A 233 15.47 1.54 -23.16
CA PRO A 233 15.24 0.53 -24.19
C PRO A 233 16.16 -0.71 -24.08
N GLU A 234 17.08 -0.72 -23.12
CA GLU A 234 18.08 -1.79 -22.89
C GLU A 234 17.64 -2.86 -21.89
N MET A 235 16.34 -2.99 -21.66
CA MET A 235 15.83 -4.21 -21.05
C MET A 235 15.74 -5.25 -22.16
N GLY A 236 16.67 -6.20 -22.15
CA GLY A 236 16.58 -7.40 -22.99
C GLY A 236 15.19 -8.05 -22.88
N GLN A 237 14.89 -8.98 -23.78
CA GLN A 237 13.59 -9.61 -24.05
C GLN A 237 12.84 -10.26 -22.86
N SER A 238 13.14 -9.94 -21.60
CA SER A 238 12.42 -10.43 -20.44
C SER A 238 11.11 -9.65 -20.25
N GLN A 239 10.12 -10.06 -21.05
CA GLN A 239 8.71 -9.67 -20.93
C GLN A 239 8.05 -10.16 -19.61
N ASP A 240 8.80 -10.80 -18.71
CA ASP A 240 8.28 -11.47 -17.51
C ASP A 240 8.89 -10.96 -16.18
N LEU A 241 9.63 -9.85 -16.20
CA LEU A 241 10.18 -9.27 -14.97
C LEU A 241 9.07 -8.79 -14.04
N VAL A 242 8.97 -9.43 -12.87
CA VAL A 242 8.17 -9.02 -11.73
C VAL A 242 8.99 -9.22 -10.47
N TYR A 243 9.03 -8.21 -9.61
CA TYR A 243 9.74 -8.26 -8.35
C TYR A 243 8.74 -8.23 -7.21
N SER A 244 8.92 -9.05 -6.18
CA SER A 244 8.07 -9.03 -5.00
C SER A 244 8.89 -9.07 -3.72
N ALA A 245 8.37 -8.42 -2.68
CA ALA A 245 8.98 -8.42 -1.35
C ALA A 245 7.89 -8.31 -0.28
N ARG A 246 8.02 -9.07 0.80
CA ARG A 246 7.22 -8.86 2.01
C ARG A 246 7.86 -7.73 2.81
N LEU A 247 7.09 -6.68 3.08
CA LEU A 247 7.51 -5.45 3.75
C LEU A 247 6.55 -5.23 4.93
N HIS A 248 6.97 -5.65 6.11
CA HIS A 248 6.07 -5.83 7.26
C HIS A 248 4.91 -6.79 6.90
N ASP A 249 3.67 -6.41 7.17
CA ASP A 249 2.48 -7.20 6.80
C ASP A 249 2.00 -6.94 5.35
N THR A 250 2.67 -6.06 4.60
CA THR A 250 2.33 -5.72 3.21
C THR A 250 3.18 -6.51 2.23
N LEU A 251 2.57 -7.00 1.14
CA LEU A 251 3.29 -7.57 -0.01
C LEU A 251 3.43 -6.51 -1.10
N GLY A 252 4.66 -6.07 -1.36
CA GLY A 252 4.97 -5.20 -2.49
C GLY A 252 5.24 -6.02 -3.74
N ILE A 253 4.69 -5.61 -4.89
CA ILE A 253 4.90 -6.19 -6.21
C ILE A 253 5.23 -5.05 -7.17
N VAL A 254 6.41 -5.07 -7.76
CA VAL A 254 6.85 -4.07 -8.74
C VAL A 254 6.88 -4.70 -10.13
N ILE A 255 6.12 -4.10 -11.04
CA ILE A 255 5.92 -4.57 -12.40
C ILE A 255 6.41 -3.49 -13.38
N PRO A 256 7.59 -3.70 -13.99
CA PRO A 256 8.05 -3.00 -15.19
C PRO A 256 6.97 -2.82 -16.26
N ARG A 257 6.65 -1.58 -16.65
CA ARG A 257 5.72 -1.32 -17.77
C ARG A 257 6.35 -1.76 -19.09
N ALA A 258 5.85 -2.88 -19.64
CA ALA A 258 6.15 -3.31 -21.01
C ALA A 258 5.05 -2.82 -21.97
N ARG A 259 5.39 -2.59 -23.24
CA ARG A 259 4.38 -2.26 -24.26
C ARG A 259 3.40 -3.43 -24.42
N GLY A 260 2.13 -3.23 -24.04
CA GLY A 260 1.00 -4.08 -24.44
C GLY A 260 0.62 -5.30 -23.60
N SER A 261 1.34 -5.65 -22.51
CA SER A 261 1.07 -6.90 -21.74
C SER A 261 1.00 -6.72 -20.21
N SER A 262 0.74 -5.50 -19.72
CA SER A 262 0.82 -5.23 -18.27
C SER A 262 -0.34 -5.82 -17.46
N LYS A 263 -1.58 -5.84 -17.97
CA LYS A 263 -2.79 -6.12 -17.17
C LYS A 263 -3.01 -7.61 -16.84
N GLU A 264 -2.83 -8.53 -17.80
CA GLU A 264 -2.92 -9.98 -17.57
C GLU A 264 -1.84 -10.44 -16.61
N ARG A 265 -0.63 -9.88 -16.75
CA ARG A 265 0.49 -10.16 -15.85
C ARG A 265 0.21 -9.65 -14.43
N VAL A 266 -0.37 -8.45 -14.29
CA VAL A 266 -0.83 -7.94 -12.99
C VAL A 266 -1.87 -8.88 -12.38
N LEU A 267 -2.89 -9.30 -13.14
CA LEU A 267 -3.92 -10.22 -12.65
C LEU A 267 -3.31 -11.51 -12.11
N ARG A 268 -2.43 -12.17 -12.87
CA ARG A 268 -1.77 -13.42 -12.43
C ARG A 268 -1.03 -13.25 -11.09
N HIS A 269 -0.28 -12.15 -10.93
CA HIS A 269 0.48 -11.89 -9.70
C HIS A 269 -0.41 -11.45 -8.54
N VAL A 270 -1.50 -10.73 -8.83
CA VAL A 270 -2.51 -10.37 -7.82
C VAL A 270 -3.22 -11.62 -7.30
N VAL A 271 -3.67 -12.52 -8.18
CA VAL A 271 -4.32 -13.78 -7.77
C VAL A 271 -3.36 -14.63 -6.94
N TRP A 272 -2.12 -14.82 -7.41
CA TRP A 272 -1.08 -15.49 -6.62
C TRP A 272 -0.85 -14.84 -5.25
N ALA A 273 -0.82 -13.51 -5.18
CA ALA A 273 -0.62 -12.78 -3.93
C ALA A 273 -1.79 -12.96 -2.95
N ILE A 274 -3.03 -12.92 -3.45
CA ILE A 274 -4.22 -13.19 -2.65
C ILE A 274 -4.14 -14.62 -2.10
N ASP A 275 -3.84 -15.60 -2.96
CA ASP A 275 -3.71 -17.00 -2.55
C ASP A 275 -2.58 -17.21 -1.56
N SER A 276 -1.42 -16.58 -1.75
CA SER A 276 -0.28 -16.64 -0.84
C SER A 276 -0.64 -16.12 0.55
N ILE A 277 -1.33 -14.98 0.63
CA ILE A 277 -1.82 -14.42 1.91
C ILE A 277 -2.85 -15.38 2.55
N VAL A 278 -3.72 -15.99 1.75
CA VAL A 278 -4.81 -16.86 2.21
C VAL A 278 -4.34 -18.29 2.55
N MET A 279 -3.25 -18.77 1.95
CA MET A 279 -2.65 -20.09 2.15
C MET A 279 -1.63 -20.09 3.28
N SER A 280 -0.85 -19.01 3.42
CA SER A 280 0.09 -18.82 4.53
C SER A 280 -0.59 -18.90 5.90
N THR A 281 -1.91 -18.72 5.96
CA THR A 281 -2.71 -18.81 7.18
C THR A 281 -3.24 -20.21 7.49
N ARG A 282 -3.02 -21.20 6.61
CA ARG A 282 -3.47 -22.60 6.81
C ARG A 282 -2.40 -23.53 7.38
N CYS A 283 -1.13 -23.12 7.33
CA CYS A 283 0.02 -23.97 7.71
C CYS A 283 0.64 -23.62 9.07
N GLN A 284 -0.06 -22.83 9.90
CA GLN A 284 0.28 -22.55 11.30
C GLN A 284 -0.92 -22.91 12.17
#